data_AF-A0A5K0V968-F1
#
_entry.id   AF-A0A5K0V968-F1
#
_cell.length_a   1.000
_cell.length_b   1.000
_cell.length_c   1.000
_cell.angle_alpha   90.00
_cell.angle_beta   90.00
_cell.angle_gamma   90.00
#
_symmetry.space_group_name_H-M   'P 1'
#
loop_
_entity.id
_entity.type
_entity.pdbx_description
1 polymer ?
#
loop_
_entity_poly.entity_id
_entity_poly.type
_entity_poly.pdbx_seq_one_letter_code
_entity_poly.pdbx_strand_id
1 'polypeptide(L)'
;VVIEIIYIFVQSVVYCLILFSMIGFPWEAGKLFWFIYFMFMCFVYFTVYGMMGVALTPNHHIGAIVNSFFLTFWNLFSGFLIARP
;
A
#
# COMPACT_ATOMS: atom_id res chain seq x y z
N VAL A 1 15.37 6.25 -0.92
CA VAL A 1 14.42 6.08 0.21
C VAL A 1 13.80 7.39 0.67
N VAL A 2 14.57 8.41 1.08
CA VAL A 2 14.00 9.67 1.64
C VAL A 2 13.11 10.40 0.63
N ILE A 3 13.52 10.44 -0.64
CA ILE A 3 12.75 11.07 -1.72
C ILE A 3 11.47 10.28 -2.04
N GLU A 4 11.51 8.95 -2.07
CA GLU A 4 10.29 8.14 -2.26
C GLU A 4 9.26 8.40 -1.17
N ILE A 5 9.68 8.56 0.08
CA ILE A 5 8.76 8.80 1.21
C ILE A 5 7.97 10.11 1.00
N ILE A 6 8.60 11.16 0.48
CA ILE A 6 7.94 12.45 0.21
C ILE A 6 6.88 12.28 -0.90
N TYR A 7 7.21 11.56 -1.97
CA TYR A 7 6.26 11.30 -3.05
C TYR A 7 5.09 10.43 -2.58
N ILE A 8 5.37 9.36 -1.82
CA ILE A 8 4.35 8.49 -1.26
C ILE A 8 3.45 9.25 -0.29
N PHE A 9 4.00 10.20 0.47
CA PHE A 9 3.21 11.05 1.36
C PHE A 9 2.20 11.88 0.56
N VAL A 10 2.65 12.63 -0.45
CA VAL A 10 1.76 13.42 -1.32
C VAL A 10 0.72 12.53 -2.02
N GLN A 11 1.15 11.38 -2.56
CA GLN A 11 0.26 10.42 -3.20
C GLN A 11 -0.81 9.89 -2.24
N SER A 12 -0.42 9.53 -1.01
CA SER A 12 -1.35 9.01 0.00
C SER A 12 -2.38 10.04 0.40
N VAL A 13 -2.00 11.32 0.55
CA VAL A 13 -2.93 12.40 0.90
C VAL A 13 -3.95 12.62 -0.22
N VAL A 14 -3.50 12.70 -1.48
CA VAL A 14 -4.40 12.88 -2.64
C VAL A 14 -5.35 11.68 -2.78
N TYR A 15 -4.82 10.46 -2.65
CA TYR A 15 -5.62 9.24 -2.75
C TYR A 15 -6.68 9.14 -1.64
N CYS A 16 -6.30 9.43 -0.40
CA CYS A 16 -7.21 9.39 0.73
C CYS A 16 -8.31 10.46 0.63
N LEU A 17 -7.99 11.67 0.17
CA LEU A 17 -8.98 12.74 -0.03
C LEU A 17 -10.07 12.32 -1.03
N ILE A 18 -9.67 11.73 -2.16
CA ILE A 18 -10.61 11.27 -3.19
C ILE A 18 -11.48 10.14 -2.64
N LEU A 19 -10.88 9.10 -2.06
CA LEU A 19 -11.62 7.95 -1.54
C LEU A 19 -12.57 8.33 -0.40
N PHE A 20 -12.12 9.19 0.52
CA PHE A 20 -12.94 9.63 1.64
C PHE A 20 -14.19 10.37 1.14
N SER A 21 -14.06 11.17 0.08
CA SER A 21 -15.20 11.83 -0.58
C SER A 21 -16.13 10.84 -1.31
N MET A 22 -15.60 9.75 -1.87
CA MET A 22 -16.41 8.78 -2.64
C MET A 22 -17.19 7.80 -1.76
N ILE A 23 -16.66 7.43 -0.59
CA ILE A 23 -17.33 6.48 0.32
C ILE A 23 -18.50 7.16 1.07
N GLY A 24 -18.51 8.50 1.15
CA GLY A 24 -19.58 9.24 1.83
C GLY A 24 -19.50 9.16 3.35
N PHE A 25 -18.31 8.93 3.91
CA PHE A 25 -18.09 8.93 5.36
C PHE A 25 -18.41 10.32 5.97
N PRO A 26 -18.92 10.40 7.21
CA PRO A 26 -19.00 11.66 7.93
C PRO A 26 -17.62 12.29 8.06
N TRP A 27 -17.53 13.59 7.75
CA TRP A 27 -16.31 14.38 7.77
C TRP A 27 -15.81 14.65 9.20
N GLU A 28 -15.35 13.61 9.88
CA GLU A 28 -14.64 13.70 11.15
C GLU A 28 -13.13 13.69 10.89
N ALA A 29 -12.45 14.76 11.30
CA ALA A 29 -11.01 14.91 11.14
C ALA A 29 -10.21 13.77 11.79
N GLY A 30 -10.71 13.20 12.90
CA GLY A 30 -10.07 12.07 13.57
C GLY A 30 -10.03 10.81 12.70
N LYS A 31 -11.16 10.46 12.06
CA LYS A 31 -11.22 9.30 11.15
C LYS A 31 -10.40 9.52 9.89
N LEU A 32 -10.36 10.75 9.39
CA LEU A 32 -9.58 11.13 8.21
C LEU A 32 -8.06 11.00 8.49
N PHE A 33 -7.58 11.47 9.64
CA PHE A 33 -6.17 11.32 10.02
C PHE A 33 -5.76 9.85 10.18
N TRP A 34 -6.59 9.04 10.84
CA TRP A 34 -6.35 7.60 10.96
C TRP A 34 -6.34 6.91 9.61
N PHE A 35 -7.25 7.27 8.71
CA PHE A 35 -7.31 6.72 7.36
C PHE A 35 -6.07 7.07 6.53
N ILE A 36 -5.62 8.34 6.55
CA ILE A 36 -4.38 8.76 5.89
C ILE A 36 -3.18 8.02 6.46
N TYR A 37 -3.07 7.89 7.78
CA TYR A 37 -1.97 7.19 8.43
C TYR A 37 -1.87 5.72 8.01
N PHE A 38 -2.99 4.99 8.03
CA PHE A 38 -3.03 3.60 7.61
C PHE A 38 -2.66 3.44 6.14
N MET A 39 -3.20 4.26 5.26
CA MET A 39 -2.92 4.19 3.82
C MET A 39 -1.48 4.56 3.49
N PHE A 40 -0.94 5.58 4.16
CA PHE A 40 0.46 5.96 4.02
C PHE A 40 1.39 4.82 4.43
N MET A 41 1.16 4.18 5.59
CA MET A 41 1.98 3.05 6.03
C MET A 41 1.90 1.85 5.08
N CYS A 42 0.71 1.55 4.55
CA CYS A 42 0.56 0.51 3.54
C CYS A 42 1.39 0.81 2.28
N PHE A 43 1.31 2.03 1.75
CA PHE A 43 2.07 2.39 0.55
C PHE A 43 3.59 2.34 0.78
N VAL A 44 4.08 2.89 1.90
CA VAL A 44 5.51 2.83 2.23
C VAL A 44 6.00 1.38 2.33
N TYR A 45 5.23 0.51 3.00
CA TYR A 45 5.57 -0.90 3.12
C TYR A 45 5.67 -1.59 1.76
N PHE A 46 4.69 -1.40 0.88
CA PHE A 46 4.71 -1.99 -0.47
C PHE A 46 5.86 -1.45 -1.32
N THR A 47 6.18 -0.16 -1.25
CA THR A 47 7.28 0.41 -2.04
C THR A 47 8.64 -0.09 -1.56
N VAL A 48 8.89 -0.15 -0.25
CA VAL A 48 10.17 -0.67 0.28
C VAL A 48 10.31 -2.16 -0.01
N TYR A 49 9.24 -2.93 0.11
CA TYR A 49 9.23 -4.35 -0.27
C TYR A 49 9.52 -4.55 -1.77
N GLY A 50 8.90 -3.77 -2.64
CA GLY A 50 9.15 -3.81 -4.08
C GLY A 50 10.60 -3.45 -4.44
N MET A 51 11.17 -2.42 -3.82
CA MET A 51 12.57 -2.04 -4.01
C MET A 51 13.54 -3.15 -3.55
N MET A 52 13.24 -3.82 -2.43
CA MET A 52 14.02 -4.96 -1.96
C MET A 52 13.93 -6.16 -2.93
N GLY A 53 12.74 -6.46 -3.45
CA GLY A 53 12.54 -7.55 -4.41
C GLY A 53 13.30 -7.35 -5.72
N VAL A 54 13.38 -6.10 -6.20
CA VAL A 54 14.19 -5.74 -7.37
C VAL A 54 15.68 -5.82 -7.07
N ALA A 55 16.14 -5.33 -5.91
CA ALA A 55 17.57 -5.35 -5.56
C ALA A 55 18.14 -6.77 -5.38
N LEU A 56 17.30 -7.73 -4.98
CA LEU A 56 17.70 -9.14 -4.79
C LEU A 56 17.74 -9.95 -6.09
N THR A 57 17.15 -9.45 -7.19
CA THR A 57 17.05 -10.20 -8.45
C THR A 57 17.94 -9.58 -9.53
N PRO A 58 18.72 -10.40 -10.28
CA PRO A 58 19.60 -9.88 -11.32
C PRO A 58 18.83 -9.38 -12.57
N ASN A 59 17.51 -9.65 -12.66
CA ASN A 59 16.68 -9.28 -13.80
C ASN A 59 15.32 -8.74 -13.32
N HIS A 60 14.98 -7.52 -13.74
CA HIS A 60 13.74 -6.83 -13.41
C HIS A 60 12.48 -7.64 -13.74
N HIS A 61 12.50 -8.42 -14.82
CA HIS A 61 11.35 -9.25 -15.20
C HIS A 61 11.05 -10.32 -14.16
N ILE A 62 12.09 -10.93 -13.58
CA ILE A 62 11.95 -11.97 -12.56
C ILE A 62 11.49 -11.36 -11.24
N GLY A 63 12.05 -10.19 -10.86
CA GLY A 63 11.63 -9.45 -9.68
C GLY A 63 10.14 -9.07 -9.69
N ALA A 64 9.61 -8.67 -10.85
CA ALA A 64 8.20 -8.34 -11.00
C ALA A 64 7.29 -9.56 -10.82
N ILE A 65 7.68 -10.73 -11.35
CA ILE A 65 6.92 -11.99 -11.22
C ILE A 65 6.89 -12.42 -9.75
N VAL A 66 8.04 -12.40 -9.07
CA VAL A 66 8.17 -12.79 -7.66
C VAL A 66 7.34 -11.87 -6.77
N ASN A 67 7.44 -10.55 -6.95
CA ASN A 67 6.66 -9.57 -6.18
C ASN A 67 5.14 -9.80 -6.36
N SER A 68 4.68 -9.99 -7.60
CA SER A 68 3.26 -10.23 -7.89
C SER A 68 2.74 -11.53 -7.26
N PHE A 69 3.55 -12.59 -7.27
CA PHE A 69 3.22 -13.86 -6.63
C PHE A 69 3.06 -13.72 -5.11
N PHE A 70 4.03 -13.11 -4.44
CA PHE A 70 3.98 -12.90 -2.99
C PHE A 70 2.83 -11.98 -2.56
N LEU A 71 2.55 -10.93 -3.32
CA LEU A 71 1.39 -10.04 -3.05
C LEU A 71 0.06 -10.79 -3.21
N THR A 72 -0.06 -11.65 -4.21
CA THR A 72 -1.26 -12.46 -4.42
C THR A 72 -1.45 -13.47 -3.29
N PHE A 73 -0.37 -14.11 -2.87
CA PHE A 73 -0.36 -15.02 -1.73
C PHE A 73 -0.76 -14.31 -0.43
N TRP A 74 -0.20 -13.11 -0.16
CA TRP A 74 -0.57 -12.31 1.00
C TRP A 74 -2.06 -11.92 0.99
N ASN A 75 -2.59 -11.53 -0.18
CA ASN A 75 -4.01 -11.21 -0.33
C ASN A 75 -4.92 -12.41 -0.07
N LEU A 76 -4.53 -13.62 -0.48
CA LEU A 76 -5.29 -14.85 -0.22
C LEU A 76 -5.49 -15.09 1.29
N PHE A 77 -4.45 -14.82 2.08
CA PHE A 77 -4.49 -14.97 3.53
C PHE A 77 -4.95 -13.71 4.27
N SER A 78 -5.30 -12.61 3.60
CA SER A 78 -5.67 -11.34 4.25
C SER A 78 -6.99 -11.38 5.04
N GLY A 79 -7.68 -12.52 5.06
CA GLY A 79 -8.92 -12.72 5.82
C GLY A 79 -10.20 -12.33 5.06
N PHE A 80 -10.06 -11.67 3.90
CA PHE A 80 -11.19 -11.33 3.03
C PHE A 80 -11.60 -12.48 2.10
N LEU A 81 -10.61 -13.13 1.44
CA LEU A 81 -10.86 -14.21 0.48
C LEU A 81 -10.99 -15.59 1.16
N ILE A 82 -10.16 -15.83 2.17
CA ILE A 82 -10.27 -16.98 3.07
C ILE A 82 -10.61 -16.43 4.45
N ALA A 83 -11.86 -16.62 4.88
CA ALA A 83 -12.28 -16.28 6.23
C ALA A 83 -11.43 -17.08 7.23
N ARG A 84 -10.64 -16.37 8.04
CA ARG A 84 -9.92 -16.98 9.15
C ARG A 84 -10.94 -17.22 10.29
N PRO A 85 -10.93 -18.39 10.96
CA PRO A 85 -11.74 -18.61 12.16
C PRO A 85 -11.36 -17.63 13.27
#